data_AF-A0A6G1YML6-F1
#
_entry.id   AF-A0A6G1YML6-F1
#
_cell.length_a   1.000
_cell.length_b   1.000
_cell.length_c   1.000
_cell.angle_alpha   90.00
_cell.angle_beta   90.00
_cell.angle_gamma   90.00
#
_symmetry.space_group_name_H-M   'P 1'
#
loop_
_entity.id
_entity.type
_entity.pdbx_description
1 polymer ?
#
loop_
_entity_poly.entity_id
_entity_poly.type
_entity_poly.pdbx_seq_one_letter_code
_entity_poly.pdbx_strand_id
1 'polypeptide(L)'
;MIVVTKVEPEYALRNQLIGIRLNLENRGVEEKRAEILVYISEKSQRVANNIFDKRDSLNTLTTEVISADKSASVYVPLKNGILVDRGVISYTIEIKQL
;
A
#
# COMPACT_ATOMS: atom_id res chain seq x y z
N MET A 1 -6.84 -0.74 -18.13
CA MET A 1 -6.07 0.14 -17.21
C MET A 1 -6.37 -0.33 -15.80
N ILE A 2 -5.36 -0.56 -14.97
CA ILE A 2 -5.58 -0.93 -13.57
C ILE A 2 -5.84 0.32 -12.74
N VAL A 3 -6.90 0.31 -11.94
CA VAL A 3 -7.34 1.44 -11.11
C VAL A 3 -7.50 0.97 -9.67
N VAL A 4 -7.02 1.75 -8.72
CA VAL A 4 -7.32 1.56 -7.29
C VAL A 4 -8.71 2.11 -7.01
N THR A 5 -9.62 1.27 -6.55
CA THR A 5 -11.00 1.67 -6.20
C THR A 5 -11.20 1.87 -4.71
N LYS A 6 -10.42 1.17 -3.87
CA LYS A 6 -10.45 1.32 -2.42
C LYS A 6 -9.11 1.01 -1.80
N VAL A 7 -8.80 1.73 -0.73
CA VAL A 7 -7.64 1.50 0.14
C VAL A 7 -8.17 1.33 1.56
N GLU A 8 -7.93 0.18 2.17
CA GLU A 8 -8.39 -0.13 3.52
C GLU A 8 -7.19 -0.51 4.40
N PRO A 9 -6.91 0.23 5.48
CA PRO A 9 -5.88 -0.19 6.43
C PRO A 9 -6.31 -1.44 7.19
N GLU A 10 -5.40 -2.39 7.34
CA GLU A 10 -5.61 -3.59 8.14
C GLU A 10 -4.83 -3.50 9.45
N TYR A 11 -5.52 -3.81 10.56
CA TYR A 11 -5.00 -3.69 11.91
C TYR A 11 -5.07 -5.03 12.66
N ALA A 12 -3.99 -5.43 13.34
CA ALA A 12 -4.01 -6.62 14.21
C ALA A 12 -4.67 -6.34 15.57
N LEU A 13 -4.45 -5.13 16.09
CA LEU A 13 -5.10 -4.57 17.28
C LEU A 13 -5.48 -3.12 16.97
N ARG A 14 -6.32 -2.48 17.81
CA ARG A 14 -6.93 -1.16 17.53
C ARG A 14 -5.96 -0.08 16.98
N ASN A 15 -4.68 -0.14 17.32
CA ASN A 15 -3.67 0.83 16.93
C ASN A 15 -2.41 0.22 16.29
N GLN A 16 -2.50 -1.03 15.83
CA GLN A 16 -1.38 -1.79 15.25
C GLN A 16 -1.66 -2.09 13.79
N LEU A 17 -1.28 -1.17 12.90
CA LEU A 17 -1.40 -1.37 11.46
C LEU A 17 -0.44 -2.47 11.02
N ILE A 18 -0.93 -3.44 10.26
CA ILE A 18 -0.16 -4.60 9.77
C ILE A 18 -0.06 -4.66 8.25
N GLY A 19 -0.86 -3.87 7.55
CA GLY A 19 -0.81 -3.75 6.11
C GLY A 19 -1.96 -2.90 5.58
N ILE A 20 -2.11 -2.91 4.27
CA ILE A 20 -3.27 -2.33 3.61
C ILE A 20 -3.86 -3.32 2.62
N ARG A 21 -5.18 -3.27 2.46
CA ARG A 21 -5.92 -3.95 1.42
C ARG A 21 -6.22 -2.96 0.31
N LEU A 22 -5.82 -3.33 -0.90
CA LEU A 22 -6.08 -2.59 -2.12
C LEU A 22 -7.14 -3.31 -2.91
N ASN A 23 -8.26 -2.65 -3.16
CA ASN A 23 -9.21 -3.13 -4.14
C ASN A 23 -8.89 -2.47 -5.47
N LEU A 24 -8.70 -3.31 -6.49
CA LEU A 24 -8.23 -2.95 -7.80
C LEU A 24 -9.24 -3.42 -8.85
N GLU A 25 -9.38 -2.63 -9.90
CA GLU A 25 -10.16 -3.01 -11.09
C GLU A 25 -9.30 -2.88 -12.33
N ASN A 26 -9.33 -3.91 -13.18
CA ASN A 26 -8.77 -3.81 -14.52
C ASN A 26 -9.86 -3.39 -15.50
N ARG A 27 -9.89 -2.11 -15.87
CA ARG A 27 -10.80 -1.56 -16.90
C ARG A 27 -10.35 -1.86 -18.33
N GLY A 28 -9.57 -2.92 -18.53
CA GLY A 28 -9.14 -3.40 -19.84
C GLY A 28 -10.02 -4.54 -20.33
N VAL A 29 -9.63 -5.16 -21.44
CA VAL A 29 -10.28 -6.38 -21.98
C VAL A 29 -9.44 -7.64 -21.78
N GLU A 30 -8.15 -7.48 -21.46
CA GLU A 30 -7.21 -8.57 -21.21
C GLU A 30 -6.77 -8.55 -19.74
N GLU A 31 -6.36 -9.71 -19.23
CA GLU A 31 -5.71 -9.80 -17.92
C GLU A 31 -4.41 -8.99 -17.92
N LYS A 32 -4.13 -8.30 -16.81
CA LYS A 32 -2.92 -7.48 -16.69
C LYS A 32 -2.16 -7.89 -15.45
N ARG A 33 -0.86 -8.09 -15.61
CA ARG A 33 0.05 -8.23 -14.48
C ARG A 33 0.46 -6.84 -14.00
N ALA A 34 0.32 -6.60 -12.70
CA ALA A 34 0.77 -5.38 -12.06
C ALA A 34 1.76 -5.65 -10.95
N GLU A 35 2.81 -4.84 -10.95
CA GLU A 35 3.67 -4.62 -9.81
C GLU A 35 3.10 -3.45 -8.99
N ILE A 36 2.88 -3.66 -7.70
CA ILE A 36 2.25 -2.73 -6.78
C ILE A 36 3.26 -2.36 -5.71
N LEU A 37 3.58 -1.06 -5.62
CA LEU A 37 4.42 -0.50 -4.59
C LEU A 37 3.57 0.39 -3.67
N VAL A 38 3.66 0.13 -2.37
CA VAL A 38 2.97 0.90 -1.34
C VAL A 38 4.01 1.59 -0.49
N TYR A 39 3.88 2.90 -0.35
CA TYR A 39 4.68 3.76 0.51
C TYR A 39 3.76 4.32 1.60
N ILE A 40 4.15 4.16 2.87
CA ILE A 40 3.37 4.64 4.02
C ILE A 40 4.16 5.71 4.76
N SER A 41 3.55 6.87 4.95
CA SER A 41 4.15 7.98 5.71
C SER A 41 3.60 8.01 7.14
N GLU A 42 4.50 8.06 8.13
CA GLU A 42 4.16 8.06 9.54
C GLU A 42 4.32 9.44 10.19
N LYS A 43 3.52 9.72 11.22
CA LYS A 43 3.65 10.93 12.03
C LYS A 43 4.67 10.75 13.16
N SER A 44 5.96 10.78 12.85
CA SER A 44 7.01 10.78 13.88
C SER A 44 7.18 12.17 14.52
N GLN A 45 6.93 12.31 15.83
CA GLN A 45 7.54 13.42 16.59
C GLN A 45 9.05 13.18 16.70
N ARG A 46 9.83 14.12 16.15
CA ARG A 46 11.25 14.39 16.45
C ARG A 46 12.12 13.15 16.75
N VAL A 47 12.63 12.52 15.70
CA VAL A 47 14.04 12.08 15.75
C VAL A 47 14.85 13.32 15.38
N ALA A 48 15.79 13.68 16.24
CA ALA A 48 16.56 14.91 16.18
C ALA A 48 17.22 15.13 14.81
N ASN A 49 17.15 16.36 14.30
CA ASN A 49 18.04 16.93 13.29
C ASN A 49 18.51 15.98 12.17
N ASN A 50 17.59 15.58 11.29
CA ASN A 50 17.76 15.36 9.85
C ASN A 50 16.57 14.51 9.36
N ILE A 51 16.35 14.49 8.04
CA ILE A 51 15.59 13.44 7.34
C ILE A 51 14.05 13.51 7.43
N PHE A 52 13.44 14.62 6.97
CA PHE A 52 12.23 14.46 6.13
C PHE A 52 12.70 14.19 4.70
N ASP A 53 13.46 13.11 4.50
CA ASP A 53 13.67 12.55 3.18
C ASP A 53 12.48 11.61 2.95
N LYS A 54 11.82 11.69 1.80
CA LYS A 54 10.56 11.00 1.47
C LYS A 54 10.68 9.45 1.42
N ARG A 55 11.67 8.87 2.11
CA ARG A 55 12.18 7.51 1.96
C ARG A 55 12.16 6.67 3.24
N ASP A 56 11.81 7.23 4.39
CA ASP A 56 11.42 6.42 5.57
C ASP A 56 10.00 5.84 5.43
N SER A 57 9.50 5.77 4.19
CA SER A 57 8.28 5.05 3.86
C SER A 57 8.50 3.56 3.99
N LEU A 58 7.60 2.90 4.72
CA LEU A 58 7.52 1.44 4.72
C LEU A 58 7.10 0.99 3.32
N ASN A 59 8.09 0.60 2.51
CA ASN A 59 7.87 0.21 1.12
C ASN A 59 7.60 -1.29 1.03
N THR A 60 6.42 -1.66 0.55
CA THR A 60 6.11 -3.06 0.24
C THR A 60 5.84 -3.23 -1.24
N LEU A 61 6.46 -4.26 -1.81
CA LEU A 61 6.30 -4.68 -3.20
C LEU A 61 5.46 -5.96 -3.23
N THR A 62 4.42 -5.98 -4.07
CA THR A 62 3.71 -7.21 -4.42
C THR A 62 3.42 -7.23 -5.91
N THR A 63 3.25 -8.41 -6.49
CA THR A 63 2.91 -8.59 -7.91
C THR A 63 1.67 -9.43 -8.01
N GLU A 64 0.69 -9.00 -8.81
CA GLU A 64 -0.56 -9.73 -8.97
C GLU A 64 -1.10 -9.68 -10.41
N VAL A 65 -1.85 -10.72 -10.79
CA VAL A 65 -2.60 -10.78 -12.05
C VAL A 65 -4.03 -10.31 -11.79
N ILE A 66 -4.47 -9.28 -12.51
CA ILE A 66 -5.79 -8.67 -12.34
C ILE A 66 -6.64 -8.96 -13.59
N SER A 67 -7.63 -9.84 -13.41
CA SER A 67 -8.59 -10.18 -14.47
C SER A 67 -9.44 -8.97 -14.87
N ALA A 68 -9.82 -8.89 -16.14
CA ALA A 68 -10.57 -7.77 -16.71
C ALA A 68 -12.04 -7.72 -16.27
N ASP A 69 -12.60 -8.85 -15.85
CA ASP A 69 -14.02 -9.05 -15.53
C ASP A 69 -14.33 -9.05 -14.03
N LYS A 70 -13.29 -8.99 -13.17
CA LYS A 70 -13.43 -9.13 -11.71
C LYS A 70 -12.62 -8.07 -10.98
N SER A 71 -13.13 -7.65 -9.83
CA SER A 71 -12.34 -6.89 -8.87
C SER A 71 -11.28 -7.79 -8.24
N ALA A 72 -10.08 -7.27 -8.07
CA ALA A 72 -9.01 -7.91 -7.32
C ALA A 72 -8.90 -7.24 -5.94
N SER A 73 -8.68 -8.05 -4.90
CA SER A 73 -8.40 -7.57 -3.55
C SER A 73 -7.01 -8.05 -3.15
N VAL A 74 -6.06 -7.13 -3.10
CA VAL A 74 -4.65 -7.42 -2.85
C VAL A 74 -4.30 -6.95 -1.46
N TYR A 75 -3.88 -7.88 -0.61
CA TYR A 75 -3.31 -7.53 0.69
C TYR A 75 -1.81 -7.22 0.54
N VAL A 76 -1.41 -6.08 1.06
CA VAL A 76 -0.03 -5.61 1.07
C VAL A 76 0.43 -5.48 2.53
N PRO A 77 1.22 -6.43 3.06
CA PRO A 77 1.70 -6.35 4.44
C PRO A 77 2.70 -5.20 4.60
N LEU A 78 2.90 -4.71 5.82
CA LEU A 78 4.00 -3.79 6.08
C LEU A 78 5.35 -4.52 6.00
N LYS A 79 6.34 -3.89 5.36
CA LYS A 79 7.70 -4.43 5.31
C LYS A 79 8.29 -4.74 6.68
N ASN A 80 8.04 -3.89 7.67
CA ASN A 80 8.57 -4.05 9.04
C ASN A 80 7.54 -4.68 10.01
N GLY A 81 6.51 -5.37 9.49
CA GLY A 81 5.54 -6.11 10.28
C GLY A 81 4.43 -5.24 10.86
N ILE A 82 4.69 -4.54 11.97
CA ILE A 82 3.65 -3.82 12.72
C ILE A 82 4.05 -2.36 12.90
N LEU A 83 3.12 -1.48 12.58
CA LEU A 83 3.19 -0.04 12.84
C LEU A 83 2.25 0.29 13.99
N VAL A 84 2.84 0.60 15.15
CA VAL A 84 2.12 0.88 16.40
C VAL A 84 2.01 2.39 16.61
N ASP A 85 0.77 2.88 16.54
CA ASP A 85 0.28 4.16 17.03
C ASP A 85 1.24 5.35 17.06
N ARG A 86 1.45 5.94 15.88
CA ARG A 86 1.70 7.39 15.75
C ARG A 86 0.78 8.08 14.75
N GLY A 87 -0.04 7.30 14.04
CA GLY A 87 -0.91 7.76 12.96
C GLY A 87 -0.20 7.72 11.61
N VAL A 88 -0.85 7.10 10.63
CA VAL A 88 -0.47 7.20 9.23
C VAL A 88 -0.92 8.55 8.69
N ILE A 89 -0.01 9.29 8.06
CA ILE A 89 -0.30 10.57 7.42
C ILE A 89 -0.87 10.35 6.02
N SER A 90 -0.27 9.45 5.25
CA SER A 90 -0.66 9.19 3.87
C SER A 90 -0.16 7.84 3.38
N TYR A 91 -0.84 7.33 2.36
CA TYR A 91 -0.41 6.21 1.54
C TYR A 91 -0.12 6.73 0.13
N THR A 92 1.00 6.34 -0.45
CA THR A 92 1.27 6.51 -1.88
C THR A 92 1.32 5.12 -2.50
N ILE A 93 0.54 4.91 -3.56
CA ILE A 93 0.42 3.61 -4.23
C ILE A 93 0.84 3.82 -5.67
N GLU A 94 1.89 3.11 -6.08
CA GLU A 94 2.36 3.09 -7.46
C GLU A 94 1.99 1.74 -8.07
N ILE A 95 1.37 1.78 -9.25
CA ILE A 95 1.02 0.57 -10.01
C ILE A 95 1.74 0.62 -11.34
N LYS A 96 2.59 -0.37 -11.56
CA LYS A 96 3.32 -0.56 -12.81
C LYS A 96 2.77 -1.79 -13.53
N GLN A 97 2.19 -1.57 -14.71
CA GLN A 97 1.77 -2.67 -15.59
C GLN A 97 3.02 -3.29 -16.24
N LEU A 98 3.11 -4.61 -16.20
CA LEU A 98 4.20 -5.40 -16.79
C LEU A 98 3.83 -5.93 -18.18
#